data_AF-A0A7J5BFA4-F1
#
_entry.id   AF-A0A7J5BFA4-F1
#
_cell.length_a   1.000
_cell.length_b   1.000
_cell.length_c   1.000
_cell.angle_alpha   90.00
_cell.angle_beta   90.00
_cell.angle_gamma   90.00
#
_symmetry.space_group_name_H-M   'P 1'
#
loop_
_entity.id
_entity.type
_entity.pdbx_description
1 polymer ?
#
loop_
_entity_poly.entity_id
_entity_poly.type
_entity_poly.pdbx_seq_one_letter_code
_entity_poly.pdbx_strand_id
1 'polypeptide(L)'
;MIDWMAFLIVFGTTLVSAAVVVSLFSLGIRFLATPAPKVAHADGSFEPNGPSRDDEDDDIDEMGRPRWATGLAYLCFGLSGVCVLIGIYLIVPALHG
;
A
#
# COMPACT_ATOMS: atom_id res chain seq x y z
N MET A 1 15.69 -37.02 17.15
CA MET A 1 14.93 -36.16 18.10
C MET A 1 14.21 -35.10 17.27
N ILE A 2 12.93 -34.84 17.51
CA ILE A 2 12.20 -33.79 16.78
C ILE A 2 12.78 -32.43 17.17
N ASP A 3 13.17 -31.65 16.17
CA ASP A 3 13.62 -30.28 16.39
C ASP A 3 12.41 -29.35 16.51
N TRP A 4 11.91 -29.24 17.75
CA TRP A 4 10.80 -28.35 18.09
C TRP A 4 11.10 -26.88 17.78
N MET A 5 12.38 -26.49 17.74
CA MET A 5 12.78 -25.10 17.51
C MET A 5 12.64 -24.70 16.04
N ALA A 6 12.89 -25.62 15.11
CA ALA A 6 12.69 -25.39 13.68
C ALA A 6 11.24 -24.97 13.35
N PHE A 7 10.24 -25.61 13.98
CA PHE A 7 8.84 -25.25 13.77
C PHE A 7 8.49 -23.83 14.26
N LEU A 8 9.02 -23.43 15.42
CA LEU A 8 8.82 -22.08 15.95
C LEU A 8 9.45 -21.01 15.05
N ILE A 9 10.63 -21.29 14.50
CA ILE A 9 11.31 -20.37 13.58
C ILE A 9 10.50 -20.19 12.29
N VAL A 10 10.00 -21.28 11.67
CA VAL A 10 9.18 -21.19 10.45
C VAL A 10 7.88 -20.44 10.72
N PHE A 11 7.22 -20.73 11.84
CA PHE A 11 6.03 -20.01 12.25
C PHE A 11 6.31 -18.51 12.42
N GLY A 12 7.36 -18.14 13.15
CA GLY A 12 7.73 -16.74 13.36
C GLY A 12 8.10 -16.01 12.07
N THR A 13 8.92 -16.63 11.22
CA THR A 13 9.37 -16.04 9.95
C THR A 13 8.22 -15.81 8.98
N THR A 14 7.32 -16.78 8.84
CA THR A 14 6.14 -16.65 7.97
C THR A 14 5.15 -15.60 8.49
N LEU A 15 4.93 -15.55 9.81
CA LEU A 15 4.05 -14.55 10.43
C LEU A 15 4.59 -13.13 10.26
N VAL A 16 5.89 -12.91 10.50
CA VAL A 16 6.53 -11.60 10.29
C VAL A 16 6.49 -11.20 8.82
N SER A 17 6.81 -12.13 7.90
CA SER A 17 6.74 -11.86 6.46
C SER A 17 5.33 -11.45 6.02
N ALA A 18 4.31 -12.18 6.48
CA ALA A 18 2.92 -11.87 6.17
C ALA A 18 2.53 -10.50 6.70
N ALA A 19 2.86 -10.18 7.96
CA ALA A 19 2.57 -8.89 8.56
C ALA A 19 3.20 -7.72 7.76
N VAL A 20 4.48 -7.86 7.37
CA VAL A 20 5.18 -6.84 6.57
C VAL A 20 4.49 -6.60 5.23
N VAL A 21 4.17 -7.66 4.48
CA VAL A 21 3.52 -7.56 3.16
C VAL A 21 2.13 -6.93 3.28
N VAL A 22 1.33 -7.36 4.26
CA VAL A 22 -0.03 -6.85 4.47
C VAL A 22 -0.01 -5.39 4.93
N SER A 23 0.92 -5.01 5.81
CA SER A 23 1.08 -3.62 6.25
C SER A 23 1.50 -2.72 5.10
N LEU A 24 2.48 -3.10 4.28
CA LEU A 24 2.87 -2.34 3.09
C LEU A 24 1.69 -2.17 2.12
N PHE A 25 0.97 -3.25 1.82
CA PHE A 25 -0.19 -3.18 0.93
C PHE A 25 -1.28 -2.26 1.48
N SER A 26 -1.63 -2.42 2.75
CA SER A 26 -2.66 -1.61 3.42
C SER A 26 -2.27 -0.13 3.49
N LEU A 27 -0.99 0.16 3.75
CA LEU A 27 -0.45 1.53 3.76
C LEU A 27 -0.51 2.18 2.37
N GLY A 28 -0.24 1.41 1.30
CA GLY A 28 -0.37 1.87 -0.07
C GLY A 28 -1.81 2.30 -0.42
N ILE A 29 -2.80 1.47 -0.05
CA ILE A 29 -4.22 1.81 -0.21
C ILE A 29 -4.58 3.04 0.63
N ARG A 30 -4.06 3.16 1.85
CA ARG A 30 -4.32 4.31 2.71
C ARG A 30 -3.77 5.62 2.13
N PHE A 31 -2.58 5.61 1.54
CA PHE A 31 -2.04 6.79 0.85
C PHE A 31 -2.84 7.16 -0.39
N LEU A 32 -3.34 6.16 -1.13
CA LEU A 32 -4.20 6.41 -2.29
C LEU A 32 -5.53 7.05 -1.88
N ALA A 33 -6.04 6.73 -0.69
CA ALA A 33 -7.26 7.31 -0.12
C ALA A 33 -7.07 8.71 0.50
N THR A 34 -5.89 9.34 0.37
CA THR A 34 -5.65 10.68 0.93
C THR A 34 -6.37 11.74 0.09
N PRO A 35 -7.30 12.54 0.66
CA PRO A 35 -8.04 13.55 -0.09
C PRO A 35 -7.13 14.65 -0.63
N ALA A 36 -7.54 15.27 -1.74
CA ALA A 36 -6.88 16.46 -2.26
C ALA A 36 -6.91 17.60 -1.22
N PRO A 37 -5.83 18.40 -1.09
CA PRO A 37 -5.83 19.59 -0.25
C PRO A 37 -6.94 20.55 -0.68
N LYS A 38 -7.71 21.09 0.28
CA LYS A 38 -8.77 22.06 0.02
C LYS A 38 -8.17 23.33 -0.60
N VAL A 39 -8.55 23.66 -1.82
CA VAL A 39 -8.13 24.88 -2.49
C VAL A 39 -9.02 26.02 -1.99
N ALA A 40 -8.40 27.12 -1.56
CA ALA A 40 -9.14 28.32 -1.19
C ALA A 40 -9.68 28.99 -2.47
N HIS A 41 -10.98 29.24 -2.53
CA HIS A 41 -11.57 29.98 -3.63
C HIS A 41 -11.02 31.42 -3.62
N ALA A 42 -10.99 32.09 -4.78
CA ALA A 42 -10.50 33.48 -4.89
C ALA A 42 -11.25 34.50 -3.99
N ASP A 43 -12.41 34.10 -3.46
CA ASP A 43 -13.26 34.83 -2.51
C ASP A 43 -12.87 34.59 -1.03
N GLY A 44 -11.82 33.81 -0.76
CA GLY A 44 -11.36 33.48 0.59
C GLY A 44 -12.22 32.45 1.33
N SER A 45 -13.30 31.98 0.72
CA SER A 45 -14.09 30.85 1.20
C SER A 45 -13.39 29.53 0.87
N PHE A 46 -13.47 28.57 1.80
CA PHE A 46 -13.13 27.18 1.52
C PHE A 46 -14.38 26.48 1.01
N GLU A 47 -14.22 25.60 0.04
CA GLU A 47 -15.31 24.76 -0.44
C GLU A 47 -15.97 24.05 0.75
N PRO A 48 -17.27 24.26 0.99
CA PRO A 48 -17.99 23.54 2.05
C PRO A 48 -17.80 22.05 1.82
N ASN A 49 -17.66 21.24 2.87
CA ASN A 49 -17.66 19.79 2.67
C ASN A 49 -18.93 19.45 1.88
N GLY A 50 -18.75 18.98 0.64
CA GLY A 50 -19.83 18.78 -0.32
C GLY A 50 -20.92 17.87 0.23
N PRO A 51 -22.12 17.91 -0.36
CA PRO A 51 -23.25 17.12 0.11
C PRO A 51 -22.83 15.65 0.24
N SER A 52 -23.29 15.03 1.31
CA SER A 52 -23.14 13.61 1.56
C SER A 52 -23.54 12.78 0.32
N ARG A 53 -22.55 12.09 -0.26
CA ARG A 53 -22.67 10.92 -1.16
C ARG A 53 -23.89 10.95 -2.08
N ASP A 54 -23.79 11.61 -3.22
CA ASP A 54 -24.29 11.02 -4.45
C ASP A 54 -23.24 10.05 -4.98
N ASP A 55 -23.66 8.78 -5.04
CA ASP A 55 -23.01 7.78 -5.85
C ASP A 55 -23.23 8.18 -7.33
N GLU A 56 -22.25 7.91 -8.21
CA GLU A 56 -22.27 8.12 -9.68
C GLU A 56 -21.77 9.48 -10.21
N ASP A 57 -20.46 9.71 -10.14
CA ASP A 57 -19.74 10.44 -11.20
C ASP A 57 -18.55 9.56 -11.64
N ASP A 58 -18.54 9.22 -12.94
CA ASP A 58 -17.52 8.41 -13.63
C ASP A 58 -16.28 9.24 -14.00
N ASP A 59 -16.22 10.44 -13.47
CA ASP A 59 -15.17 11.41 -13.58
C ASP A 59 -13.89 10.77 -13.04
N ILE A 60 -13.05 10.34 -13.98
CA ILE A 60 -11.63 10.14 -13.77
C ILE A 60 -11.04 11.51 -13.44
N ASP A 61 -11.37 12.02 -12.25
CA ASP A 61 -10.91 13.31 -11.77
C ASP A 61 -9.41 13.22 -11.55
N GLU A 62 -8.73 13.61 -12.61
CA GLU A 62 -7.30 13.86 -12.71
C GLU A 62 -6.89 15.07 -11.84
N MET A 63 -7.85 15.70 -11.14
CA MET A 63 -7.65 16.82 -10.23
C MET A 63 -7.36 16.37 -8.78
N GLY A 64 -6.08 16.38 -8.43
CA GLY A 64 -5.66 16.84 -7.09
C GLY A 64 -5.10 15.81 -6.12
N ARG A 65 -4.83 14.56 -6.51
CA ARG A 65 -4.08 13.65 -5.63
C ARG A 65 -2.65 14.18 -5.46
N PRO A 66 -2.18 14.52 -4.25
CA PRO A 66 -0.86 15.08 -4.09
C PRO A 66 0.20 14.12 -4.65
N ARG A 67 1.13 14.65 -5.47
CA ARG A 67 2.17 13.85 -6.14
C ARG A 67 3.00 13.02 -5.16
N TRP A 68 3.16 13.52 -3.93
CA TRP A 68 3.84 12.81 -2.85
C TRP A 68 3.07 11.57 -2.36
N ALA A 69 1.74 11.61 -2.28
CA ALA A 69 0.92 10.48 -1.87
C ALA A 69 0.92 9.37 -2.93
N THR A 70 0.89 9.75 -4.21
CA THR A 70 1.06 8.82 -5.33
C THR A 70 2.44 8.17 -5.33
N GLY A 71 3.50 8.97 -5.15
CA GLY A 71 4.87 8.46 -5.09
C GLY A 71 5.07 7.47 -3.94
N LEU A 72 4.49 7.75 -2.78
CA LEU A 72 4.60 6.90 -1.60
C LEU A 72 3.81 5.60 -1.74
N ALA A 73 2.62 5.65 -2.36
CA ALA A 73 1.87 4.45 -2.71
C ALA A 73 2.66 3.54 -3.67
N TYR A 74 3.24 4.10 -4.74
CA TYR A 74 4.06 3.33 -5.67
C TYR A 74 5.31 2.73 -5.01
N LEU A 75 5.96 3.48 -4.12
CA LEU A 75 7.10 2.96 -3.35
C LEU A 75 6.68 1.75 -2.51
N CYS A 76 5.52 1.82 -1.86
CA CYS A 76 4.99 0.76 -1.00
C CYS A 76 4.65 -0.51 -1.80
N PHE A 77 3.97 -0.35 -2.95
CA PHE A 77 3.68 -1.47 -3.85
C PHE A 77 4.93 -2.06 -4.47
N GLY A 78 5.86 -1.21 -4.90
CA GLY A 78 7.15 -1.63 -5.46
C GLY A 78 7.96 -2.45 -4.47
N LEU A 79 8.12 -1.96 -3.23
CA LEU A 79 8.85 -2.68 -2.17
C LEU A 79 8.19 -4.02 -1.83
N SER A 80 6.85 -4.07 -1.74
CA SER A 80 6.11 -5.31 -1.49
C SER A 80 6.34 -6.32 -2.62
N GLY A 81 6.21 -5.89 -3.88
CA GLY A 81 6.46 -6.74 -5.05
C GLY A 81 7.90 -7.26 -5.09
N VAL A 82 8.88 -6.40 -4.82
CA VAL A 82 10.31 -6.78 -4.76
C VAL A 82 10.56 -7.82 -3.67
N CYS A 83 10.01 -7.63 -2.47
CA CYS A 83 10.11 -8.62 -1.39
C CYS A 83 9.54 -9.97 -1.80
N VAL A 84 8.36 -9.99 -2.43
CA VAL A 84 7.74 -11.24 -2.91
C VAL A 84 8.59 -11.91 -3.99
N LEU A 85 9.09 -11.15 -4.96
CA LEU A 85 9.95 -11.68 -6.03
C LEU A 85 11.25 -12.28 -5.48
N ILE A 86 11.88 -11.63 -4.50
CA ILE A 86 13.06 -12.15 -3.81
C ILE A 86 12.71 -13.45 -3.07
N GLY A 87 11.56 -13.50 -2.38
CA GLY A 87 11.10 -14.72 -1.71
C GLY A 87 10.90 -15.87 -2.70
N ILE A 88 10.24 -15.63 -3.83
CA ILE A 88 10.04 -16.64 -4.89
C ILE A 88 11.40 -17.09 -5.45
N TYR A 89 12.30 -16.14 -5.73
CA TYR A 89 13.63 -16.43 -6.23
C TYR A 89 14.40 -17.39 -5.31
N LEU A 90 14.32 -17.19 -3.99
CA LEU A 90 15.01 -18.01 -2.99
C LEU A 90 14.32 -19.34 -2.64
N ILE A 91 13.04 -19.52 -2.99
CA ILE A 91 12.31 -20.78 -2.75
C ILE A 91 12.51 -21.75 -3.90
N VAL A 92 12.61 -21.26 -5.14
CA VAL A 92 12.69 -22.08 -6.35
C VAL A 92 14.16 -22.41 -6.67
N PRO A 93 14.65 -23.65 -6.43
CA PRO A 93 16.07 -23.99 -6.58
C PRO A 93 16.59 -23.95 -8.02
N ALA A 94 15.68 -23.85 -9.01
CA ALA A 94 16.03 -23.67 -10.41
C ALA A 94 16.28 -22.19 -10.79
N LEU A 95 15.82 -21.25 -9.95
CA LEU A 95 15.98 -19.80 -10.16
C LEU A 95 17.16 -19.26 -9.36
N HIS A 96 17.39 -19.76 -8.14
CA HIS A 96 18.60 -19.48 -7.38
C HIS A 96 19.54 -20.69 -7.43
N GLY A 97 20.74 -20.50 -7.99
CA GLY A 97 21.80 -21.52 -7.99
C GLY A 97 22.41 -21.74 -6.61
#